data_AF-A0A5P9PXV9-F1
#
_entry.id   AF-A0A5P9PXV9-F1
#
_cell.length_a   1.000
_cell.length_b   1.000
_cell.length_c   1.000
_cell.angle_alpha   90.00
_cell.angle_beta   90.00
_cell.angle_gamma   90.00
#
_symmetry.space_group_name_H-M   'P 1'
#
loop_
_entity.id
_entity.type
_entity.pdbx_description
1 polymer ?
#
loop_
_entity_poly.entity_id
_entity_poly.type
_entity_poly.pdbx_seq_one_letter_code
_entity_poly.pdbx_strand_id
1 'polypeptide(L)'
;MDNPERVLPAAELHALAADILEVAGTPPAHAAIVAGSLVRSNLLGHDALGVRRLLNYVPQVRSGEIDPRARPKAEVVRPGAVVVHGHRAFGQLAAGHAVRELSVLTVDHGSGVAAIRDGNDVGRLGEYVGALADTGLVAFAFGNNERAPLAWALPRATGRQPLVFDGAALPGAEIFATLVGGLLSGHGLRGFPGYDGDSGTVLVAVDIAAFLNPGTFREQAESFCESLSTAPGEPEELIRRRRVAEGVPIPGPDLARLRALSSGWNG
;
A
#
# COMPACT_ATOMS: atom_id res chain seq x y z
N MET A 1 31.01 12.97 -10.27
CA MET A 1 30.43 12.83 -11.61
C MET A 1 28.93 12.93 -11.44
N ASP A 2 28.33 14.03 -11.91
CA ASP A 2 26.89 14.19 -11.91
C ASP A 2 26.26 13.02 -12.66
N ASN A 3 25.49 12.20 -11.96
CA ASN A 3 24.65 11.20 -12.62
C ASN A 3 23.23 11.77 -12.62
N PRO A 4 22.85 12.54 -13.67
CA PRO A 4 21.60 13.27 -13.67
C PRO A 4 20.42 12.31 -13.54
N GLU A 5 19.39 12.79 -12.87
CA GLU A 5 18.08 12.14 -12.79
C GLU A 5 17.56 11.84 -14.20
N ARG A 6 16.92 10.67 -14.36
CA ARG A 6 16.33 10.23 -15.62
C ARG A 6 14.82 10.16 -15.46
N VAL A 7 14.09 10.73 -16.41
CA VAL A 7 12.63 10.72 -16.41
C VAL A 7 12.14 9.61 -17.33
N LEU A 8 11.32 8.69 -16.81
CA LEU A 8 10.73 7.59 -17.57
C LEU A 8 9.20 7.71 -17.58
N PRO A 9 8.52 7.49 -18.72
CA PRO A 9 7.07 7.33 -18.75
C PRO A 9 6.60 6.24 -17.79
N ALA A 10 5.45 6.43 -17.14
CA ALA A 10 4.93 5.47 -16.15
C ALA A 10 4.76 4.05 -16.73
N ALA A 11 4.37 3.95 -18.00
CA ALA A 11 4.24 2.66 -18.69
C ALA A 11 5.60 1.97 -18.91
N GLU A 12 6.64 2.72 -19.26
CA GLU A 12 8.01 2.19 -19.39
C GLU A 12 8.55 1.75 -18.03
N LEU A 13 8.31 2.55 -16.99
CA LEU A 13 8.72 2.23 -15.63
C LEU A 13 8.02 0.96 -15.11
N HIS A 14 6.72 0.81 -15.42
CA HIS A 14 5.96 -0.40 -15.10
C HIS A 14 6.49 -1.62 -15.82
N ALA A 15 6.78 -1.52 -17.12
CA ALA A 15 7.34 -2.62 -17.91
C ALA A 15 8.70 -3.06 -17.35
N LEU A 16 9.59 -2.12 -17.02
CA LEU A 16 10.87 -2.42 -16.39
C LEU A 16 10.69 -3.11 -15.02
N ALA A 17 9.78 -2.61 -14.19
CA ALA A 17 9.53 -3.18 -12.87
C ALA A 17 8.95 -4.60 -12.95
N ALA A 18 8.01 -4.84 -13.87
CA ALA A 18 7.43 -6.16 -14.10
C ALA A 18 8.49 -7.14 -14.64
N ASP A 19 9.30 -6.71 -15.61
CA ASP A 19 10.39 -7.52 -16.15
C ASP A 19 11.39 -7.93 -15.06
N ILE A 20 11.85 -7.00 -14.21
CA ILE A 20 12.74 -7.32 -13.07
C ILE A 20 12.13 -8.38 -12.14
N LEU A 21 10.83 -8.29 -11.85
CA LEU A 21 10.14 -9.23 -10.98
C LEU A 21 9.98 -10.61 -11.62
N GLU A 22 9.63 -10.67 -12.90
CA GLU A 22 9.56 -11.91 -13.67
C GLU A 22 10.93 -12.56 -13.76
N VAL A 23 11.97 -11.74 -14.00
CA VAL A 23 13.39 -12.07 -13.94
C VAL A 23 13.85 -12.42 -12.50
N ALA A 24 13.01 -12.32 -11.48
CA ALA A 24 13.29 -12.84 -10.14
C ALA A 24 12.48 -14.11 -9.82
N GLY A 25 11.70 -14.63 -10.78
CA GLY A 25 10.86 -15.82 -10.61
C GLY A 25 9.45 -15.53 -10.14
N THR A 26 9.02 -14.27 -10.22
CA THR A 26 7.65 -13.86 -9.94
C THR A 26 6.74 -14.20 -11.11
N PRO A 27 5.61 -14.90 -10.91
CA PRO A 27 4.64 -15.13 -11.97
C PRO A 27 4.14 -13.79 -12.56
N PRO A 28 3.90 -13.70 -13.88
CA PRO A 28 3.51 -12.43 -14.52
C PRO A 28 2.33 -11.70 -13.87
N ALA A 29 1.33 -12.45 -13.40
CA ALA A 29 0.19 -11.88 -12.69
C ALA A 29 0.57 -11.20 -11.36
N HIS A 30 1.50 -11.79 -10.61
CA HIS A 30 2.02 -11.19 -9.37
C HIS A 30 2.93 -10.00 -9.69
N ALA A 31 3.79 -10.15 -10.71
CA ALA A 31 4.70 -9.11 -11.15
C ALA A 31 3.96 -7.83 -11.56
N ALA A 32 2.87 -7.96 -12.32
CA ALA A 32 2.02 -6.84 -12.70
C ALA A 32 1.37 -6.12 -11.50
N ILE A 33 0.92 -6.86 -10.47
CA ILE A 33 0.33 -6.27 -9.28
C ILE A 33 1.38 -5.48 -8.49
N VAL A 34 2.54 -6.09 -8.24
CA VAL A 34 3.62 -5.47 -7.46
C VAL A 34 4.21 -4.29 -8.21
N ALA A 35 4.53 -4.44 -9.51
CA ALA A 35 5.02 -3.35 -10.35
C ALA A 35 4.01 -2.18 -10.41
N GLY A 36 2.72 -2.48 -10.56
CA GLY A 36 1.65 -1.48 -10.51
C GLY A 36 1.63 -0.68 -9.20
N SER A 37 1.73 -1.34 -8.05
CA SER A 37 1.77 -0.68 -6.74
C SER A 37 3.01 0.22 -6.60
N LEU A 38 4.18 -0.28 -6.97
CA LEU A 38 5.43 0.48 -6.91
C LEU A 38 5.38 1.73 -7.80
N VAL A 39 4.89 1.60 -9.04
CA VAL A 39 4.75 2.75 -9.96
C VAL A 39 3.70 3.73 -9.47
N ARG A 40 2.58 3.27 -8.89
CA ARG A 40 1.58 4.17 -8.26
C ARG A 40 2.19 4.98 -7.11
N SER A 41 3.02 4.37 -6.26
CA SER A 41 3.77 5.08 -5.22
C SER A 41 4.69 6.14 -5.81
N ASN A 42 5.44 5.81 -6.87
CA ASN A 42 6.23 6.82 -7.57
C ASN A 42 5.36 7.93 -8.15
N LEU A 43 4.23 7.63 -8.78
CA LEU A 43 3.38 8.68 -9.34
C LEU A 43 2.90 9.67 -8.28
N LEU A 44 2.64 9.23 -7.06
CA LEU A 44 2.22 10.10 -5.95
C LEU A 44 3.39 10.76 -5.20
N GLY A 45 4.64 10.56 -5.63
CA GLY A 45 5.82 11.16 -5.00
C GLY A 45 6.40 10.37 -3.81
N HIS A 46 5.86 9.18 -3.51
CA HIS A 46 6.41 8.27 -2.50
C HIS A 46 7.54 7.43 -3.09
N ASP A 47 8.58 8.08 -3.62
CA ASP A 47 9.72 7.42 -4.27
C ASP A 47 10.41 6.41 -3.36
N ALA A 48 10.34 6.67 -2.05
CA ALA A 48 10.83 5.79 -1.02
C ALA A 48 10.20 4.36 -1.06
N LEU A 49 8.95 4.29 -1.49
CA LEU A 49 8.11 3.10 -1.55
C LEU A 49 7.81 2.67 -3.00
N GLY A 50 8.44 3.31 -3.99
CA GLY A 50 8.30 3.01 -5.40
C GLY A 50 9.30 1.98 -5.92
N VAL A 51 9.59 2.01 -7.23
CA VAL A 51 10.38 0.95 -7.91
C VAL A 51 11.76 0.68 -7.32
N ARG A 52 12.36 1.64 -6.59
CA ARG A 52 13.62 1.41 -5.89
C ARG A 52 13.52 0.24 -4.88
N ARG A 53 12.32 -0.11 -4.41
CA ARG A 53 12.09 -1.25 -3.52
C ARG A 53 12.50 -2.58 -4.16
N LEU A 54 12.54 -2.67 -5.49
CA LEU A 54 13.06 -3.83 -6.20
C LEU A 54 14.53 -4.13 -5.88
N LEU A 55 15.31 -3.10 -5.51
CA LEU A 55 16.69 -3.28 -5.06
C LEU A 55 16.79 -4.07 -3.73
N ASN A 56 15.70 -4.14 -2.96
CA ASN A 56 15.59 -4.94 -1.75
C ASN A 56 14.80 -6.23 -2.00
N TYR A 57 13.68 -6.14 -2.72
CA TYR A 57 12.80 -7.28 -2.98
C TYR A 57 13.49 -8.39 -3.76
N VAL A 58 14.33 -8.07 -4.76
CA VAL A 58 15.04 -9.12 -5.52
C VAL A 58 16.01 -9.91 -4.63
N PRO A 59 16.86 -9.28 -3.80
CA PRO A 59 17.63 -9.99 -2.76
C PRO A 59 16.76 -10.82 -1.79
N GLN A 60 15.61 -10.30 -1.35
CA GLN A 60 14.71 -11.01 -0.44
C GLN A 60 14.04 -12.23 -1.10
N VAL A 61 13.74 -12.15 -2.39
CA VAL A 61 13.31 -13.31 -3.17
C VAL A 61 14.43 -14.34 -3.26
N ARG A 62 15.67 -13.90 -3.48
CA ARG A 62 16.85 -14.80 -3.57
C ARG A 62 17.19 -15.48 -2.24
N SER A 63 17.01 -14.81 -1.11
CA SER A 63 17.20 -15.39 0.23
C SER A 63 16.03 -16.29 0.67
N GLY A 64 14.90 -16.25 -0.05
CA GLY A 64 13.68 -16.98 0.30
C GLY A 64 12.83 -16.28 1.37
N GLU A 65 13.16 -15.06 1.76
CA GLU A 65 12.35 -14.21 2.65
C GLU A 65 11.01 -13.85 1.97
N ILE A 66 11.04 -13.54 0.67
CA ILE A 66 9.83 -13.44 -0.16
C ILE A 66 9.71 -14.73 -0.99
N ASP A 67 8.58 -15.42 -0.90
CA ASP A 67 8.19 -16.42 -1.90
C ASP A 67 7.40 -15.70 -3.02
N PRO A 68 7.99 -15.53 -4.22
CA PRO A 68 7.36 -14.78 -5.29
C PRO A 68 6.15 -15.51 -5.89
N ARG A 69 5.97 -16.81 -5.61
CA ARG A 69 4.85 -17.65 -6.05
C ARG A 69 3.78 -17.83 -4.98
N ALA A 70 4.05 -17.44 -3.73
CA ALA A 70 3.08 -17.55 -2.65
C ALA A 70 1.81 -16.76 -2.94
N ARG A 71 0.69 -17.29 -2.45
CA ARG A 71 -0.65 -16.71 -2.61
C ARG A 71 -1.24 -16.49 -1.23
N PRO A 72 -1.63 -15.25 -0.90
CA PRO A 72 -2.30 -14.97 0.35
C PRO A 72 -3.61 -15.75 0.48
N LYS A 73 -3.99 -16.07 1.72
CA LYS A 73 -5.25 -16.74 2.05
C LYS A 73 -5.97 -16.00 3.17
N ALA A 74 -7.27 -15.80 3.00
CA ALA A 74 -8.12 -15.21 4.02
C ALA A 74 -8.78 -16.29 4.90
N GLU A 75 -8.90 -15.98 6.18
CA GLU A 75 -9.62 -16.74 7.19
C GLU A 75 -10.55 -15.77 7.94
N VAL A 76 -11.87 -15.92 7.75
CA VAL A 76 -12.84 -15.16 8.54
C VAL A 76 -12.91 -15.76 9.94
N VAL A 77 -12.30 -15.08 10.90
CA VAL A 77 -12.17 -15.58 12.27
C VAL A 77 -13.41 -15.27 13.12
N ARG A 78 -14.14 -14.20 12.79
CA ARG A 78 -15.43 -13.79 13.38
C ARG A 78 -16.22 -12.95 12.36
N PRO A 79 -17.54 -12.78 12.53
CA PRO A 79 -18.29 -11.75 11.80
C PRO A 79 -17.57 -10.39 11.92
N GLY A 80 -17.29 -9.75 10.78
CA GLY A 80 -16.56 -8.47 10.73
C GLY A 80 -15.05 -8.55 10.99
N ALA A 81 -14.45 -9.74 11.14
CA ALA A 81 -13.01 -9.89 11.32
C ALA A 81 -12.39 -10.98 10.45
N VAL A 82 -11.36 -10.62 9.68
CA VAL A 82 -10.60 -11.52 8.80
C VAL A 82 -9.11 -11.47 9.10
N VAL A 83 -8.45 -12.62 9.05
CA VAL A 83 -6.99 -12.73 9.06
C VAL A 83 -6.55 -13.10 7.65
N VAL A 84 -5.62 -12.34 7.08
CA VAL A 84 -5.01 -12.63 5.78
C VAL A 84 -3.60 -13.13 5.99
N HIS A 85 -3.42 -14.43 5.78
CA HIS A 85 -2.13 -15.11 5.84
C HIS A 85 -1.37 -14.87 4.52
N GLY A 86 -0.26 -14.15 4.59
CA GLY A 86 0.58 -13.78 3.44
C GLY A 86 1.43 -14.93 2.92
N HIS A 87 1.77 -15.91 3.76
CA HIS A 87 2.64 -17.05 3.41
C HIS A 87 3.95 -16.62 2.73
N ARG A 88 4.57 -15.56 3.24
CA ARG A 88 5.76 -14.90 2.68
C ARG A 88 5.58 -14.32 1.27
N ALA A 89 4.35 -14.15 0.79
CA ALA A 89 4.12 -13.43 -0.46
C ALA A 89 4.58 -11.97 -0.36
N PHE A 90 4.69 -11.31 -1.51
CA PHE A 90 4.76 -9.86 -1.56
C PHE A 90 3.61 -9.23 -0.76
N GLY A 91 3.92 -8.24 0.07
CA GLY A 91 2.91 -7.58 0.92
C GLY A 91 1.78 -6.95 0.11
N GLN A 92 2.07 -6.47 -1.11
CA GLN A 92 1.07 -5.92 -2.02
C GLN A 92 -0.02 -6.93 -2.40
N LEU A 93 0.35 -8.22 -2.53
CA LEU A 93 -0.62 -9.28 -2.81
C LEU A 93 -1.51 -9.52 -1.59
N ALA A 94 -0.93 -9.55 -0.39
CA ALA A 94 -1.67 -9.77 0.85
C ALA A 94 -2.62 -8.61 1.16
N ALA A 95 -2.15 -7.37 1.03
CA ALA A 95 -2.96 -6.18 1.24
C ALA A 95 -4.05 -6.02 0.17
N GLY A 96 -3.77 -6.31 -1.10
CA GLY A 96 -4.80 -6.37 -2.14
C GLY A 96 -5.84 -7.48 -1.90
N HIS A 97 -5.47 -8.60 -1.27
CA HIS A 97 -6.43 -9.60 -0.84
C HIS A 97 -7.29 -9.10 0.34
N ALA A 98 -6.67 -8.47 1.35
CA ALA A 98 -7.37 -7.89 2.48
C ALA A 98 -8.40 -6.82 2.06
N VAL A 99 -8.08 -5.96 1.09
CA VAL A 99 -9.03 -5.00 0.52
C VAL A 99 -10.25 -5.71 -0.06
N ARG A 100 -10.05 -6.78 -0.85
CA ARG A 100 -11.17 -7.54 -1.44
C ARG A 100 -12.06 -8.18 -0.38
N GLU A 101 -11.46 -8.75 0.67
CA GLU A 101 -12.23 -9.34 1.78
C GLU A 101 -13.03 -8.26 2.53
N LEU A 102 -12.42 -7.11 2.83
CA LEU A 102 -13.09 -6.00 3.52
C LEU A 102 -14.22 -5.40 2.70
N SER A 103 -14.07 -5.27 1.38
CA SER A 103 -15.14 -4.77 0.51
C SER A 103 -16.43 -5.60 0.57
N VAL A 104 -16.33 -6.90 0.88
CA VAL A 104 -17.49 -7.78 1.06
C VAL A 104 -17.94 -7.76 2.52
N LEU A 105 -17.01 -8.03 3.44
CA LEU A 105 -17.28 -8.20 4.87
C LEU A 105 -17.93 -6.96 5.50
N THR A 106 -17.50 -5.76 5.08
CA THR A 106 -17.99 -4.50 5.63
C THR A 106 -19.43 -4.20 5.20
N VAL A 107 -19.86 -4.64 4.01
CA VAL A 107 -21.26 -4.48 3.57
C VAL A 107 -22.21 -5.33 4.42
N ASP A 108 -21.80 -6.55 4.77
CA ASP A 108 -22.65 -7.47 5.53
C ASP A 108 -22.75 -7.13 7.03
N HIS A 109 -21.77 -6.40 7.56
CA HIS A 109 -21.62 -6.17 9.00
C HIS A 109 -21.56 -4.69 9.41
N GLY A 110 -21.62 -3.77 8.45
CA GLY A 110 -21.44 -2.33 8.65
C GLY A 110 -20.00 -1.89 8.94
N SER A 111 -19.13 -2.81 9.37
CA SER A 111 -17.69 -2.59 9.56
C SER A 111 -16.91 -3.89 9.42
N GLY A 112 -15.62 -3.78 9.14
CA GLY A 112 -14.71 -4.91 9.00
C GLY A 112 -13.28 -4.58 9.41
N VAL A 113 -12.58 -5.59 9.95
CA VAL A 113 -11.15 -5.50 10.29
C VAL A 113 -10.40 -6.65 9.63
N ALA A 114 -9.31 -6.32 8.94
CA ALA A 114 -8.38 -7.28 8.36
C ALA A 114 -7.00 -7.15 9.03
N ALA A 115 -6.47 -8.25 9.55
CA ALA A 115 -5.10 -8.33 10.03
C ALA A 115 -4.26 -9.18 9.06
N ILE A 116 -3.17 -8.62 8.54
CA ILE A 116 -2.24 -9.31 7.64
C ILE A 116 -1.13 -9.95 8.48
N ARG A 117 -0.89 -11.25 8.26
CA ARG A 117 0.07 -12.09 8.98
C ARG A 117 1.03 -12.80 8.05
N ASP A 118 2.19 -13.20 8.54
CA ASP A 118 3.17 -14.03 7.82
C ASP A 118 3.46 -13.49 6.42
N GLY A 119 3.60 -12.16 6.31
CA GLY A 119 3.68 -11.43 5.05
C GLY A 119 4.83 -10.43 5.05
N ASN A 120 5.10 -9.88 3.87
CA ASN A 120 6.16 -8.89 3.70
C ASN A 120 5.61 -7.46 3.67
N ASP A 121 6.52 -6.48 3.61
CA ASP A 121 6.19 -5.06 3.50
C ASP A 121 5.17 -4.78 2.39
N VAL A 122 4.06 -4.14 2.76
CA VAL A 122 2.94 -3.83 1.86
C VAL A 122 3.14 -2.57 1.02
N GLY A 123 4.26 -1.85 1.20
CA GLY A 123 4.47 -0.57 0.56
C GLY A 123 3.60 0.54 1.15
N ARG A 124 2.93 1.30 0.28
CA ARG A 124 2.21 2.53 0.63
C ARG A 124 0.81 2.24 1.14
N LEU A 125 0.51 2.55 2.40
CA LEU A 125 -0.77 2.21 3.03
C LEU A 125 -1.97 2.92 2.38
N GLY A 126 -1.76 4.16 1.93
CA GLY A 126 -2.74 4.99 1.23
C GLY A 126 -3.30 4.34 -0.04
N GLU A 127 -2.59 3.38 -0.64
CA GLU A 127 -3.10 2.58 -1.76
C GLU A 127 -4.34 1.76 -1.37
N TYR A 128 -4.30 1.13 -0.21
CA TYR A 128 -5.32 0.17 0.20
C TYR A 128 -6.53 0.87 0.82
N VAL A 129 -6.31 1.89 1.66
CA VAL A 129 -7.41 2.69 2.21
C VAL A 129 -8.09 3.49 1.10
N GLY A 130 -7.33 4.01 0.12
CA GLY A 130 -7.90 4.68 -1.06
C GLY A 130 -8.79 3.75 -1.88
N ALA A 131 -8.34 2.52 -2.13
CA ALA A 131 -9.13 1.51 -2.86
C ALA A 131 -10.45 1.15 -2.13
N LEU A 132 -10.44 1.09 -0.79
CA LEU A 132 -11.67 0.89 0.00
C LEU A 132 -12.58 2.13 -0.09
N ALA A 133 -12.01 3.33 -0.05
CA ALA A 133 -12.76 4.57 -0.16
C ALA A 133 -13.38 4.79 -1.54
N ASP A 134 -12.73 4.31 -2.61
CA ASP A 134 -13.32 4.28 -3.96
C ASP A 134 -14.61 3.44 -4.01
N THR A 135 -14.76 2.45 -3.14
CA THR A 135 -15.99 1.65 -3.02
C THR A 135 -17.06 2.28 -2.12
N GLY A 136 -16.78 3.47 -1.57
CA GLY A 136 -17.71 4.20 -0.72
C GLY A 136 -17.54 3.93 0.78
N LEU A 137 -16.46 3.28 1.21
CA LEU A 137 -16.18 2.97 2.61
C LEU A 137 -15.25 4.01 3.25
N VAL A 138 -15.38 4.25 4.55
CA VAL A 138 -14.32 4.93 5.32
C VAL A 138 -13.29 3.89 5.73
N ALA A 139 -12.00 4.17 5.58
CA ALA A 139 -10.95 3.19 5.83
C ALA A 139 -9.75 3.74 6.61
N PHE A 140 -9.12 2.87 7.39
CA PHE A 140 -7.89 3.13 8.14
C PHE A 140 -6.90 1.99 7.93
N ALA A 141 -5.61 2.29 7.94
CA ALA A 141 -4.56 1.29 7.91
C ALA A 141 -3.42 1.67 8.86
N PHE A 142 -2.85 0.65 9.51
CA PHE A 142 -1.78 0.76 10.48
C PHE A 142 -0.69 -0.25 10.15
N GLY A 143 0.57 0.19 10.11
CA GLY A 143 1.74 -0.69 9.97
C GLY A 143 2.70 -0.59 11.15
N ASN A 144 3.46 -1.65 11.41
CA ASN A 144 4.47 -1.70 12.49
C ASN A 144 5.93 -1.43 12.01
N ASN A 145 6.10 -0.96 10.77
CA ASN A 145 7.41 -0.79 10.13
C ASN A 145 8.11 0.48 10.66
N GLU A 146 9.33 0.80 10.18
CA GLU A 146 10.26 1.81 10.75
C GLU A 146 9.72 3.23 11.05
N ARG A 147 8.51 3.58 10.60
CA ARG A 147 7.86 4.87 10.87
C ARG A 147 6.44 4.75 11.44
N ALA A 148 6.02 3.56 11.89
CA ALA A 148 4.67 3.28 12.37
C ALA A 148 3.58 3.91 11.46
N PRO A 149 3.58 3.59 10.15
CA PRO A 149 2.79 4.32 9.19
C PRO A 149 1.30 4.22 9.51
N LEU A 150 0.61 5.34 9.34
CA LEU A 150 -0.83 5.45 9.50
C LEU A 150 -1.40 6.08 8.23
N ALA A 151 -2.42 5.44 7.67
CA ALA A 151 -3.19 5.99 6.56
C ALA A 151 -4.67 5.93 6.88
N TRP A 152 -5.42 6.88 6.33
CA TRP A 152 -6.87 6.85 6.34
C TRP A 152 -7.40 7.41 5.04
N ALA A 153 -8.60 6.98 4.66
CA ALA A 153 -9.28 7.50 3.49
C ALA A 153 -10.80 7.52 3.68
N LEU A 154 -11.46 8.42 2.95
CA LEU A 154 -12.91 8.51 2.90
C LEU A 154 -13.39 8.95 1.52
N PRO A 155 -14.61 8.56 1.10
CA PRO A 155 -15.17 8.96 -0.19
C PRO A 155 -15.54 10.45 -0.19
N ARG A 156 -15.33 11.09 -1.34
CA ARG A 156 -15.78 12.47 -1.62
C ARG A 156 -17.02 12.47 -2.50
N ALA A 157 -17.49 13.67 -2.89
CA ALA A 157 -18.57 13.83 -3.86
C ALA A 157 -18.32 13.04 -5.15
N THR A 158 -19.39 12.62 -5.82
CA THR A 158 -19.32 11.82 -7.05
C THR A 158 -18.40 12.45 -8.09
N GLY A 159 -17.47 11.66 -8.64
CA GLY A 159 -16.49 12.11 -9.63
C GLY A 159 -15.22 12.74 -9.04
N ARG A 160 -15.14 12.91 -7.72
CA ARG A 160 -13.90 13.29 -7.02
C ARG A 160 -13.16 12.03 -6.57
N GLN A 161 -11.84 12.09 -6.58
CA GLN A 161 -10.99 11.07 -5.96
C GLN A 161 -11.24 11.04 -4.44
N PRO A 162 -11.07 9.91 -3.75
CA PRO A 162 -11.13 9.84 -2.30
C PRO A 162 -10.17 10.81 -1.63
N LEU A 163 -10.54 11.28 -0.44
CA LEU A 163 -9.61 11.98 0.43
C LEU A 163 -8.70 10.94 1.07
N VAL A 164 -7.38 11.10 0.94
CA VAL A 164 -6.40 10.12 1.46
C VAL A 164 -5.32 10.86 2.23
N PHE A 165 -5.08 10.40 3.45
CA PHE A 165 -3.89 10.74 4.22
C PHE A 165 -3.01 9.50 4.31
N ASP A 166 -1.70 9.68 4.14
CA ASP A 166 -0.72 8.60 4.23
C ASP A 166 0.62 9.15 4.74
N GLY A 167 0.89 8.96 6.03
CA GLY A 167 2.07 9.56 6.64
C GLY A 167 2.28 9.19 8.10
N ALA A 168 3.27 9.86 8.69
CA ALA A 168 3.52 9.81 10.13
C ALA A 168 2.48 10.69 10.84
N ALA A 169 1.95 10.18 11.95
CA ALA A 169 0.97 10.88 12.75
C ALA A 169 1.62 11.53 13.98
N LEU A 170 0.83 12.24 14.80
CA LEU A 170 1.33 12.74 16.10
C LEU A 170 1.84 11.58 16.97
N PRO A 171 2.74 11.81 17.95
CA PRO A 171 3.38 10.72 18.72
C PRO A 171 2.40 9.68 19.31
N GLY A 172 1.23 10.11 19.77
CA GLY A 172 0.20 9.18 20.27
C GLY A 172 -0.39 8.25 19.20
N ALA A 173 -0.53 8.73 17.97
CA ALA A 173 -1.03 7.95 16.85
C ALA A 173 0.05 7.02 16.25
N GLU A 174 1.33 7.39 16.34
CA GLU A 174 2.44 6.48 16.01
C GLU A 174 2.52 5.30 16.99
N ILE A 175 2.36 5.56 18.29
CA ILE A 175 2.28 4.50 19.30
C ILE A 175 1.09 3.59 19.01
N PHE A 176 -0.08 4.17 18.73
CA PHE A 176 -1.27 3.40 18.37
C PHE A 176 -1.05 2.54 17.12
N ALA A 177 -0.52 3.12 16.05
CA ALA A 177 -0.23 2.41 14.81
C ALA A 177 0.78 1.27 15.02
N THR A 178 1.78 1.48 15.87
CA THR A 178 2.76 0.45 16.26
C THR A 178 2.09 -0.69 17.03
N LEU A 179 1.28 -0.36 18.04
CA LEU A 179 0.62 -1.36 18.88
C LEU A 179 -0.41 -2.17 18.07
N VAL A 180 -1.25 -1.49 17.27
CA VAL A 180 -2.28 -2.17 16.46
C VAL A 180 -1.65 -2.89 15.29
N GLY A 181 -0.79 -2.23 14.51
CA GLY A 181 -0.10 -2.84 13.37
C GLY A 181 0.72 -4.06 13.78
N GLY A 182 1.39 -4.03 14.94
CA GLY A 182 2.29 -5.09 15.40
C GLY A 182 1.62 -6.16 16.25
N LEU A 183 0.98 -5.79 17.37
CA LEU A 183 0.43 -6.76 18.31
C LEU A 183 -0.86 -7.42 17.80
N LEU A 184 -1.76 -6.67 17.16
CA LEU A 184 -3.02 -7.24 16.67
C LEU A 184 -2.79 -8.14 15.44
N SER A 185 -1.80 -7.80 14.61
CA SER A 185 -1.33 -8.71 13.56
C SER A 185 -0.58 -9.91 14.13
N GLY A 186 -0.05 -9.85 15.36
CA GLY A 186 0.61 -10.98 16.00
C GLY A 186 2.13 -11.06 15.78
N HIS A 187 2.73 -10.10 15.08
CA HIS A 187 4.18 -10.07 14.81
C HIS A 187 5.02 -9.42 15.92
N GLY A 188 4.38 -8.89 16.97
CA GLY A 188 5.09 -8.22 18.06
C GLY A 188 5.53 -6.80 17.71
N LEU A 189 6.47 -6.27 18.50
CA LEU A 189 6.93 -4.87 18.41
C LEU A 189 8.42 -4.82 18.13
N ARG A 190 8.83 -4.11 17.07
CA ARG A 190 10.24 -3.94 16.74
C ARG A 190 11.03 -3.39 17.93
N GLY A 191 12.11 -4.08 18.29
CA GLY A 191 12.95 -3.72 19.44
C GLY A 191 12.48 -4.28 20.79
N PHE A 192 11.40 -5.06 20.83
CA PHE A 192 10.92 -5.74 22.04
C PHE A 192 11.03 -7.28 21.90
N PRO A 193 11.10 -8.01 23.03
CA PRO A 193 11.07 -9.48 23.03
C PRO A 193 9.79 -10.01 22.35
N GLY A 194 9.95 -11.04 21.52
CA GLY A 194 8.85 -11.67 20.79
C GLY A 194 8.52 -11.05 19.43
N TYR A 195 9.30 -10.06 18.96
CA TYR A 195 9.27 -9.63 17.56
C TYR A 195 9.90 -10.69 16.68
N ASP A 196 9.16 -11.16 15.67
CA ASP A 196 9.60 -12.20 14.74
C ASP A 196 10.37 -11.66 13.53
N GLY A 197 10.39 -10.33 13.34
CA GLY A 197 11.05 -9.67 12.22
C GLY A 197 10.12 -9.27 11.08
N ASP A 198 8.85 -9.71 11.13
CA ASP A 198 7.92 -9.56 10.01
C ASP A 198 7.11 -8.26 10.08
N SER A 199 6.45 -7.95 8.97
CA SER A 199 5.62 -6.75 8.80
C SER A 199 4.17 -7.06 9.13
N GLY A 200 3.69 -6.42 10.20
CA GLY A 200 2.30 -6.42 10.61
C GLY A 200 1.54 -5.24 10.01
N THR A 201 0.44 -5.53 9.32
CA THR A 201 -0.48 -4.51 8.80
C THR A 201 -1.91 -4.83 9.20
N VAL A 202 -2.64 -3.82 9.68
CA VAL A 202 -4.07 -3.92 9.99
C VAL A 202 -4.83 -2.90 9.14
N LEU A 203 -5.91 -3.33 8.50
CA LEU A 203 -6.85 -2.48 7.79
C LEU A 203 -8.22 -2.52 8.48
N VAL A 204 -8.89 -1.38 8.53
CA VAL A 204 -10.25 -1.24 9.04
C VAL A 204 -11.09 -0.56 7.97
N ALA A 205 -12.31 -1.03 7.77
CA ALA A 205 -13.27 -0.42 6.87
C ALA A 205 -14.64 -0.28 7.56
N VAL A 206 -15.32 0.83 7.27
CA VAL A 206 -16.64 1.18 7.83
C VAL A 206 -17.58 1.53 6.68
N ASP A 207 -18.74 0.89 6.63
CA ASP A 207 -19.80 1.23 5.69
C ASP A 207 -20.58 2.44 6.20
N ILE A 208 -20.57 3.51 5.43
CA ILE A 208 -21.32 4.72 5.75
C ILE A 208 -22.82 4.43 5.77
N ALA A 209 -23.31 3.57 4.87
CA ALA A 209 -24.72 3.26 4.71
C ALA A 209 -25.32 2.54 5.94
N ALA A 210 -24.48 1.91 6.77
CA ALA A 210 -24.90 1.30 8.02
C ALA A 210 -25.31 2.32 9.09
N PHE A 211 -24.91 3.59 8.95
CA PHE A 211 -25.14 4.63 9.96
C PHE A 211 -26.00 5.79 9.45
N LEU A 212 -25.82 6.20 8.19
CA LEU A 212 -26.43 7.40 7.63
C LEU A 212 -26.46 7.38 6.10
N ASN A 213 -27.10 8.37 5.50
CA ASN A 213 -27.19 8.48 4.05
C ASN A 213 -25.80 8.78 3.43
N PRO A 214 -25.26 7.90 2.55
CA PRO A 214 -23.93 8.10 1.97
C PRO A 214 -23.80 9.34 1.08
N GLY A 215 -24.90 9.79 0.45
CA GLY A 215 -24.91 11.03 -0.33
C GLY A 215 -24.68 12.25 0.55
N THR A 216 -25.42 12.35 1.67
CA THR A 216 -25.26 13.42 2.65
C THR A 216 -23.86 13.46 3.25
N PHE A 217 -23.27 12.29 3.55
CA PHE A 217 -21.89 12.22 4.02
C PHE A 217 -20.91 12.83 3.02
N ARG A 218 -20.99 12.41 1.75
CA ARG A 218 -20.05 12.83 0.70
C ARG A 218 -20.16 14.31 0.39
N GLU A 219 -21.37 14.86 0.41
CA GLU A 219 -21.61 16.30 0.23
C GLU A 219 -20.97 17.11 1.37
N GLN A 220 -21.19 16.71 2.63
CA GLN A 220 -20.60 17.39 3.78
C GLN A 220 -19.07 17.26 3.79
N ALA A 221 -18.54 16.09 3.45
CA ALA A 221 -17.10 15.87 3.33
C ALA A 221 -16.49 16.78 2.25
N GLU A 222 -17.16 16.94 1.11
CA GLU A 222 -16.71 17.85 0.04
C GLU A 222 -16.71 19.30 0.52
N SER A 223 -17.81 19.79 1.12
CA SER A 223 -17.88 21.15 1.65
C SER A 223 -16.82 21.42 2.72
N PHE A 224 -16.51 20.42 3.56
CA PHE A 224 -15.41 20.55 4.51
C PHE A 224 -14.06 20.63 3.81
N CYS A 225 -13.79 19.80 2.81
CA CYS A 225 -12.54 19.86 2.03
C CYS A 225 -12.36 21.23 1.35
N GLU A 226 -13.42 21.80 0.78
CA GLU A 226 -13.41 23.13 0.16
C GLU A 226 -13.11 24.26 1.16
N SER A 227 -13.35 24.04 2.46
CA SER A 227 -13.02 24.99 3.52
C SER A 227 -11.54 24.95 3.96
N LEU A 228 -10.80 23.89 3.59
CA LEU A 228 -9.39 23.74 3.93
C LEU A 228 -8.52 24.52 2.94
N SER A 229 -7.37 25.02 3.41
CA SER A 229 -6.35 25.59 2.53
C SER A 229 -5.72 24.53 1.62
N THR A 230 -5.61 23.30 2.10
CA THR A 230 -5.13 22.13 1.35
C THR A 230 -5.73 20.89 1.98
N ALA A 231 -6.48 20.12 1.20
CA ALA A 231 -7.06 18.87 1.69
C ALA A 231 -6.02 17.73 1.62
N PRO A 232 -6.03 16.77 2.56
CA PRO A 232 -5.16 15.59 2.49
C PRO A 232 -5.22 14.87 1.13
N GLY A 233 -4.06 14.56 0.54
CA GLY A 233 -3.96 13.89 -0.75
C GLY A 233 -3.95 14.83 -1.96
N GLU A 234 -4.30 16.11 -1.82
CA GLU A 234 -4.20 17.08 -2.93
C GLU A 234 -2.76 17.32 -3.41
N PRO A 235 -1.76 17.47 -2.52
CA PRO A 235 -0.36 17.59 -2.95
C PRO A 235 0.11 16.37 -3.76
N GLU A 236 -0.24 15.17 -3.30
CA GLU A 236 0.11 13.90 -3.94
C GLU A 236 -0.58 13.79 -5.32
N GLU A 237 -1.84 14.21 -5.43
CA GLU A 237 -2.58 14.24 -6.69
C GLU A 237 -1.98 15.23 -7.70
N LEU A 238 -1.49 16.39 -7.25
CA LEU A 238 -0.76 17.33 -8.11
C LEU A 238 0.53 16.71 -8.65
N ILE A 239 1.29 16.02 -7.79
CA ILE A 239 2.49 15.28 -8.20
C ILE A 239 2.12 14.17 -9.20
N ARG A 240 1.03 13.45 -8.96
CA ARG A 240 0.52 12.39 -9.85
C ARG A 240 0.21 12.92 -11.23
N ARG A 241 -0.56 14.01 -11.33
CA ARG A 241 -0.90 14.62 -12.63
C ARG A 241 0.35 15.04 -13.40
N ARG A 242 1.30 15.68 -12.72
CA ARG A 242 2.58 16.06 -13.30
C ARG A 242 3.36 14.84 -13.80
N ARG A 243 3.56 13.82 -12.96
CA ARG A 243 4.35 12.62 -13.31
C ARG A 243 3.68 11.72 -14.34
N VAL A 244 2.36 11.75 -14.45
CA VAL A 244 1.64 11.10 -15.57
C VAL A 244 1.93 11.82 -16.89
N ALA A 245 1.97 13.15 -16.90
CA ALA A 245 2.19 13.95 -18.11
C ALA A 245 3.66 13.99 -18.53
N GLU A 246 4.57 14.14 -17.57
CA GLU A 246 5.99 14.43 -17.81
C GLU A 246 6.88 13.19 -17.64
N GLY A 247 6.37 12.16 -16.96
CA GLY A 247 7.12 10.97 -16.56
C GLY A 247 7.60 11.03 -15.09
N VAL A 248 8.12 9.89 -14.63
CA VAL A 248 8.61 9.70 -13.27
C VAL A 248 10.12 9.93 -13.23
N PRO A 249 10.60 10.87 -12.41
CA PRO A 249 12.03 11.04 -12.17
C PRO A 249 12.59 9.87 -11.34
N ILE A 250 13.70 9.28 -11.81
CA ILE A 250 14.44 8.21 -11.15
C ILE A 250 15.92 8.62 -11.03
N PRO A 251 16.53 8.53 -9.84
CA PRO A 251 17.96 8.78 -9.68
C PRO A 251 18.80 7.89 -10.61
N GLY A 252 19.74 8.48 -11.34
CA GLY A 252 20.59 7.77 -12.30
C GLY A 252 21.27 6.50 -11.73
N PRO A 253 21.84 6.53 -10.50
CA PRO A 253 22.42 5.34 -9.88
C PRO A 253 21.40 4.23 -9.61
N ASP A 254 20.18 4.59 -9.19
CA ASP A 254 19.12 3.61 -8.93
C ASP A 254 18.63 2.99 -10.24
N LEU A 255 18.45 3.79 -11.29
CA LEU A 255 18.05 3.29 -12.61
C LEU A 255 19.08 2.31 -13.19
N ALA A 256 20.38 2.61 -13.05
CA ALA A 256 21.44 1.71 -13.50
C ALA A 256 21.39 0.36 -12.77
N ARG A 257 21.17 0.37 -11.45
CA ARG A 257 21.02 -0.85 -10.64
C ARG A 257 19.76 -1.64 -11.00
N LEU A 258 18.63 -0.96 -11.23
CA LEU A 258 17.39 -1.60 -11.65
C LEU A 258 17.55 -2.30 -13.02
N ARG A 259 18.16 -1.62 -14.00
CA ARG A 259 18.45 -2.23 -15.31
C ARG A 259 19.37 -3.45 -15.19
N ALA A 260 20.36 -3.41 -14.31
CA ALA A 260 21.23 -4.55 -14.06
C ALA A 260 20.49 -5.77 -13.48
N LEU A 261 19.41 -5.57 -12.71
CA LEU A 261 18.57 -6.66 -12.21
C LEU A 261 17.78 -7.34 -13.33
N SER A 262 17.25 -6.57 -14.28
CA SER A 262 16.54 -7.07 -15.47
C SER A 262 17.45 -7.89 -16.40
N SER A 263 18.71 -7.48 -16.56
CA SER A 263 19.66 -8.19 -17.45
C SER A 263 20.38 -9.38 -16.80
N GLY A 264 20.24 -9.57 -15.48
CA GLY A 264 21.21 -10.32 -14.66
C GLY A 264 20.72 -11.64 -14.06
N TRP A 265 19.59 -12.20 -14.47
CA TRP A 265 19.15 -13.49 -13.94
C TRP A 265 19.77 -14.66 -14.69
N ASN A 266 20.85 -15.18 -14.14
CA ASN A 266 21.18 -16.59 -14.28
C ASN A 266 20.61 -17.27 -13.02
N GLY A 267 19.65 -18.17 -13.22
CA GLY A 267 18.95 -18.90 -12.16
C GLY A 267 19.87 -19.76 -11.29
#